data_AF-A0A8J7L8V0-F1
#
_entry.id   AF-A0A8J7L8V0-F1
#
_cell.length_a   1.000
_cell.length_b   1.000
_cell.length_c   1.000
_cell.angle_alpha   90.00
_cell.angle_beta   90.00
_cell.angle_gamma   90.00
#
_symmetry.space_group_name_H-M   'P 1'
#
loop_
_entity.id
_entity.type
_entity.pdbx_description
1 polymer ?
#
loop_
_entity_poly.entity_id
_entity_poly.type
_entity_poly.pdbx_seq_one_letter_code
_entity_poly.pdbx_strand_id
1 'polypeptide(L)'
;MTNTQTAKSADPTLRQGDSGSAVSELQKLLNAKGAKLVVDGIFGASTQTAVIKFQQSSGLVADGIVGAKTWVALRAVTQQPIRLVDVCLNYNPNQFTHQTAALEWLQNQIPVETLNEFARRWRNQ
;
A
#
# COMPACT_ATOMS: atom_id res chain seq x y z
N MET A 1 -11.71 -32.82 11.70
CA MET A 1 -11.34 -32.29 10.37
C MET A 1 -12.54 -31.58 9.79
N THR A 2 -12.44 -30.27 9.52
CA THR A 2 -13.01 -29.58 8.35
C THR A 2 -12.74 -28.07 8.50
N ASN A 3 -11.60 -27.66 7.92
CA ASN A 3 -11.25 -26.27 7.69
C ASN A 3 -11.75 -25.91 6.29
N THR A 4 -12.95 -25.33 6.19
CA THR A 4 -13.51 -24.95 4.89
C THR A 4 -13.12 -23.52 4.57
N GLN A 5 -12.10 -23.41 3.72
CA GLN A 5 -11.62 -22.19 3.07
C GLN A 5 -12.80 -21.37 2.52
N THR A 6 -12.90 -20.11 2.95
CA THR A 6 -13.78 -19.11 2.35
C THR A 6 -13.36 -18.87 0.90
N ALA A 7 -14.33 -19.01 -0.01
CA ALA A 7 -14.16 -18.87 -1.45
C ALA A 7 -13.51 -17.52 -1.81
N LYS A 8 -12.34 -17.58 -2.44
CA LYS A 8 -11.72 -16.47 -3.17
C LYS A 8 -12.62 -16.13 -4.35
N SER A 9 -13.64 -15.30 -4.16
CA SER A 9 -14.49 -14.80 -5.24
C SER A 9 -13.62 -14.04 -6.24
N ALA A 10 -13.64 -14.47 -7.50
CA ALA A 10 -13.02 -13.74 -8.60
C ALA A 10 -13.48 -12.28 -8.56
N ASP A 11 -12.55 -11.34 -8.65
CA ASP A 11 -12.87 -9.93 -8.48
C ASP A 11 -13.91 -9.48 -9.51
N PRO A 12 -15.02 -8.84 -9.08
CA PRO A 12 -16.07 -8.42 -9.99
C PRO A 12 -15.55 -7.33 -10.92
N THR A 13 -16.06 -7.31 -12.15
CA THR A 13 -15.84 -6.16 -13.04
C THR A 13 -16.73 -5.03 -12.58
N LEU A 14 -16.13 -3.90 -12.19
CA LEU A 14 -16.87 -2.72 -11.72
C LEU A 14 -16.80 -1.57 -12.72
N ARG A 15 -17.89 -0.81 -12.82
CA ARG A 15 -18.03 0.39 -13.65
C ARG A 15 -18.98 1.40 -13.00
N GLN A 16 -19.05 2.60 -13.58
CA GLN A 16 -19.95 3.64 -13.11
C GLN A 16 -21.40 3.15 -13.02
N GLY A 17 -22.06 3.45 -11.90
CA GLY A 17 -23.42 3.00 -11.58
C GLY A 17 -23.46 1.77 -10.68
N ASP A 18 -22.38 0.98 -10.58
CA ASP A 18 -22.31 -0.15 -9.66
C ASP A 18 -22.28 0.32 -8.20
N SER A 19 -22.76 -0.53 -7.30
CA SER A 19 -22.68 -0.28 -5.85
C SER A 19 -22.48 -1.56 -5.04
N GLY A 20 -22.06 -1.41 -3.79
CA GLY A 20 -21.89 -2.51 -2.84
C GLY A 20 -20.47 -2.62 -2.28
N SER A 21 -20.20 -3.70 -1.56
CA SER A 21 -18.95 -3.90 -0.81
C SER A 21 -17.70 -3.90 -1.68
N ALA A 22 -17.79 -4.43 -2.91
CA ALA A 22 -16.68 -4.40 -3.87
C ALA A 22 -16.30 -2.97 -4.29
N VAL A 23 -17.29 -2.08 -4.42
CA VAL A 23 -17.03 -0.66 -4.72
C VAL A 23 -16.41 0.03 -3.51
N SER A 24 -16.86 -0.29 -2.30
CA SER A 24 -16.22 0.22 -1.08
C SER A 24 -14.76 -0.23 -0.96
N GLU A 25 -14.44 -1.47 -1.34
CA GLU A 25 -13.05 -1.95 -1.39
C GLU A 25 -12.23 -1.20 -2.44
N LEU A 26 -12.77 -1.03 -3.65
CA LEU A 26 -12.15 -0.23 -4.71
C LEU A 26 -11.80 1.19 -4.22
N GLN A 27 -12.76 1.87 -3.58
CA GLN A 27 -12.55 3.23 -3.06
C GLN A 27 -11.45 3.29 -2.00
N LYS A 28 -11.38 2.30 -1.09
CA LYS A 28 -10.30 2.20 -0.09
C LYS A 28 -8.93 2.02 -0.76
N LEU A 29 -8.84 1.14 -1.75
CA LEU A 29 -7.59 0.89 -2.47
C LEU A 29 -7.14 2.14 -3.27
N LEU A 30 -8.06 2.81 -3.95
CA LEU A 30 -7.77 4.06 -4.64
C LEU A 30 -7.27 5.15 -3.68
N ASN A 31 -7.88 5.27 -2.50
CA ASN A 31 -7.42 6.20 -1.46
C ASN A 31 -6.01 5.85 -0.95
N ALA A 32 -5.70 4.56 -0.78
CA ALA A 32 -4.34 4.11 -0.44
C ALA A 32 -3.32 4.43 -1.56
N LYS A 33 -3.78 4.61 -2.80
CA LYS A 33 -2.98 5.09 -3.95
C LYS A 33 -3.02 6.61 -4.13
N GLY A 34 -3.55 7.35 -3.15
CA GLY A 34 -3.52 8.82 -3.12
C GLY A 34 -4.79 9.51 -3.63
N ALA A 35 -5.86 8.77 -3.95
CA ALA A 35 -7.16 9.38 -4.20
C ALA A 35 -7.78 9.96 -2.91
N LYS A 36 -8.76 10.84 -3.07
CA LYS A 36 -9.50 11.47 -1.96
C LYS A 36 -11.00 11.25 -2.14
N LEU A 37 -11.42 9.99 -2.13
CA LEU A 37 -12.81 9.57 -2.31
C LEU A 37 -13.49 9.34 -0.96
N VAL A 38 -14.79 9.60 -0.93
CA VAL A 38 -15.68 9.05 0.11
C VAL A 38 -15.83 7.55 -0.13
N VAL A 39 -15.78 6.76 0.93
CA VAL A 39 -16.00 5.30 0.85
C VAL A 39 -17.47 5.02 1.17
N ASP A 40 -18.34 5.28 0.20
CA ASP A 40 -19.79 5.09 0.30
C ASP A 40 -20.29 3.80 -0.39
N GLY A 41 -19.41 3.09 -1.09
CA GLY A 41 -19.79 1.92 -1.88
C GLY A 41 -20.58 2.24 -3.14
N ILE A 42 -20.54 3.48 -3.64
CA ILE A 42 -21.21 3.92 -4.86
C ILE A 42 -20.18 4.30 -5.92
N PHE A 43 -20.26 3.67 -7.09
CA PHE A 43 -19.36 3.96 -8.20
C PHE A 43 -19.88 5.17 -8.98
N GLY A 44 -19.73 6.34 -8.38
CA GLY A 44 -20.06 7.63 -9.00
C GLY A 44 -18.95 8.19 -9.91
N ALA A 45 -19.19 9.38 -10.46
CA ALA A 45 -18.26 10.07 -11.36
C ALA A 45 -16.87 10.33 -10.73
N SER A 46 -16.83 10.62 -9.42
CA SER A 46 -15.57 10.80 -8.69
C SER A 46 -14.77 9.50 -8.64
N THR A 47 -15.41 8.36 -8.39
CA THR A 47 -14.78 7.03 -8.38
C THR A 47 -14.25 6.70 -9.78
N GLN A 48 -15.03 6.94 -10.84
CA GLN A 48 -14.60 6.72 -12.22
C GLN A 48 -13.38 7.56 -12.58
N THR A 49 -13.38 8.84 -12.23
CA THR A 49 -12.25 9.74 -12.48
C THR A 49 -10.98 9.24 -11.77
N ALA A 50 -11.12 8.74 -10.54
CA ALA A 50 -9.99 8.16 -9.80
C ALA A 50 -9.49 6.85 -10.43
N VAL A 51 -10.38 5.99 -10.92
CA VAL A 51 -10.01 4.77 -11.66
C VAL A 51 -9.22 5.10 -12.92
N ILE A 52 -9.71 6.04 -13.74
CA ILE A 52 -9.04 6.46 -14.98
C ILE A 52 -7.64 7.00 -14.67
N LYS A 53 -7.51 7.88 -13.67
CA LYS A 53 -6.20 8.41 -13.24
C LYS A 53 -5.26 7.31 -12.77
N PHE A 54 -5.76 6.36 -12.00
CA PHE A 54 -4.98 5.23 -11.52
C PHE A 54 -4.51 4.32 -12.67
N GLN A 55 -5.40 4.04 -13.63
CA GLN A 55 -5.07 3.25 -14.81
C GLN A 55 -3.98 3.93 -15.64
N GLN A 56 -4.09 5.25 -15.87
CA GLN A 56 -3.08 6.05 -16.58
C GLN A 56 -1.72 5.99 -15.87
N SER A 57 -1.69 6.22 -14.55
CA SER A 57 -0.43 6.19 -13.79
C SER A 57 0.18 4.79 -13.69
N SER A 58 -0.62 3.75 -13.86
CA SER A 58 -0.20 2.34 -13.82
C SER A 58 0.08 1.75 -15.21
N GLY A 59 0.04 2.56 -16.28
CA GLY A 59 0.28 2.09 -17.65
C GLY A 59 -0.79 1.12 -18.20
N LEU A 60 -2.00 1.17 -17.65
CA LEU A 60 -3.15 0.39 -18.10
C LEU A 60 -3.99 1.17 -19.11
N VAL A 61 -4.86 0.47 -19.84
CA VAL A 61 -5.91 1.11 -20.64
C VAL A 61 -6.83 1.88 -19.69
N ALA A 62 -6.96 3.18 -19.92
CA ALA A 62 -7.69 4.10 -19.05
C ALA A 62 -9.17 4.22 -19.44
N ASP A 63 -9.88 3.09 -19.39
CA ASP A 63 -11.29 2.96 -19.78
C ASP A 63 -12.28 3.26 -18.64
N GLY A 64 -11.80 3.44 -17.41
CA GLY A 64 -12.64 3.65 -16.24
C GLY A 64 -13.35 2.39 -15.74
N ILE A 65 -13.00 1.21 -16.27
CA ILE A 65 -13.56 -0.09 -15.91
C ILE A 65 -12.55 -0.87 -15.06
N VAL A 66 -12.98 -1.34 -13.90
CA VAL A 66 -12.14 -2.11 -12.99
C VAL A 66 -12.29 -3.60 -13.29
N GLY A 67 -11.50 -4.08 -14.24
CA GLY A 67 -11.33 -5.50 -14.53
C GLY A 67 -10.18 -6.15 -13.75
N ALA A 68 -9.93 -7.44 -14.00
CA ALA A 68 -8.91 -8.22 -13.29
C ALA A 68 -7.52 -7.58 -13.27
N LYS A 69 -7.08 -6.97 -14.38
CA LYS A 69 -5.78 -6.27 -14.46
C LYS A 69 -5.73 -5.05 -13.53
N THR A 70 -6.82 -4.28 -13.47
CA THR A 70 -6.93 -3.12 -12.58
C THR A 70 -6.91 -3.55 -11.12
N TRP A 71 -7.61 -4.64 -10.77
CA TRP A 71 -7.59 -5.21 -9.42
C TRP A 71 -6.21 -5.68 -8.98
N VAL A 72 -5.50 -6.39 -9.86
CA VAL A 72 -4.11 -6.80 -9.59
C VAL A 72 -3.22 -5.59 -9.33
N ALA A 73 -3.32 -4.54 -10.14
CA ALA A 73 -2.53 -3.33 -9.97
C ALA A 73 -2.88 -2.56 -8.68
N LEU A 74 -4.17 -2.48 -8.31
CA LEU A 74 -4.63 -1.81 -7.09
C LEU A 74 -4.11 -2.50 -5.83
N ARG A 75 -4.15 -3.84 -5.83
CA ARG A 75 -3.70 -4.66 -4.70
C ARG A 75 -2.21 -4.94 -4.69
N ALA A 76 -1.50 -4.61 -5.77
CA ALA A 76 -0.05 -4.61 -5.75
C ALA A 76 0.39 -3.67 -4.62
N VAL A 77 0.98 -4.26 -3.57
CA VAL A 77 1.64 -3.49 -2.53
C VAL A 77 2.75 -2.74 -3.25
N THR A 78 2.55 -1.44 -3.45
CA THR A 78 3.67 -0.54 -3.68
C THR A 78 4.44 -0.59 -2.38
N GLN A 79 5.45 -1.45 -2.31
CA GLN A 79 6.45 -1.43 -1.25
C GLN A 79 7.03 -0.02 -1.31
N GLN A 80 6.49 0.89 -0.51
CA GLN A 80 7.17 2.16 -0.34
C GLN A 80 8.52 1.81 0.27
N PRO A 81 9.63 2.30 -0.31
CA PRO A 81 10.93 2.03 0.24
C PRO A 81 10.91 2.47 1.70
N ILE A 82 11.26 1.55 2.60
CA ILE A 82 11.35 1.85 4.03
C ILE A 82 12.36 2.99 4.18
N ARG A 83 11.92 4.11 4.75
CA ARG A 83 12.79 5.24 5.07
C ARG A 83 13.32 5.05 6.49
N LEU A 84 14.64 5.02 6.64
CA LEU A 84 15.27 4.86 7.96
C LEU A 84 14.85 5.96 8.95
N VAL A 85 14.62 7.17 8.48
CA VAL A 85 14.10 8.27 9.31
C VAL A 85 12.75 7.92 9.93
N ASP A 86 11.84 7.33 9.16
CA ASP A 86 10.50 6.97 9.65
C ASP A 86 10.57 5.77 10.61
N VAL A 87 11.51 4.85 10.39
CA VAL A 87 11.79 3.75 11.32
C VAL A 87 12.26 4.30 12.67
N CYS A 88 13.19 5.26 12.67
CA CYS A 88 13.70 5.87 13.89
C CYS A 88 12.63 6.70 14.62
N LEU A 89 11.79 7.45 13.90
CA LEU A 89 10.73 8.28 14.50
C LEU A 89 9.62 7.45 15.14
N ASN A 90 9.34 6.24 14.63
CA ASN A 90 8.26 5.38 15.11
C ASN A 90 8.76 4.17 15.94
N TYR A 91 10.04 4.17 16.32
CA TYR A 91 10.62 3.12 17.14
C TYR A 91 10.01 3.14 18.55
N ASN A 92 9.41 2.02 18.97
CA ASN A 92 8.91 1.83 20.32
C ASN A 92 9.32 0.44 20.88
N PRO A 93 10.41 0.37 21.65
CA PRO A 93 10.93 -0.90 22.17
C PRO A 93 9.97 -1.60 23.14
N ASN A 94 9.14 -0.83 23.85
CA ASN A 94 8.23 -1.35 24.87
C ASN A 94 6.92 -1.87 24.27
N GLN A 95 6.59 -1.46 23.05
CA GLN A 95 5.33 -1.83 22.38
C GLN A 95 5.53 -2.90 21.31
N PHE A 96 6.71 -2.94 20.68
CA PHE A 96 6.98 -3.84 19.56
C PHE A 96 8.38 -4.45 19.68
N THR A 97 8.49 -5.54 20.44
CA THR A 97 9.75 -6.27 20.66
C THR A 97 10.44 -6.73 19.36
N HIS A 98 9.66 -6.98 18.31
CA HIS A 98 10.19 -7.34 16.98
C HIS A 98 10.87 -6.18 16.23
N GLN A 99 10.59 -4.91 16.59
CA GLN A 99 11.27 -3.76 15.96
C GLN A 99 12.76 -3.74 16.31
N THR A 100 13.10 -4.03 17.57
CA THR A 100 14.51 -4.11 18.01
C THR A 100 15.25 -5.20 17.25
N ALA A 101 14.68 -6.41 17.15
CA ALA A 101 15.30 -7.51 16.40
C ALA A 101 15.49 -7.18 14.91
N ALA A 102 14.53 -6.48 14.30
CA ALA A 102 14.63 -6.04 12.90
C ALA A 102 15.73 -4.99 12.70
N LEU A 103 15.87 -4.04 13.62
CA LEU A 103 16.92 -3.03 13.60
C LEU A 103 18.32 -3.63 13.85
N GLU A 104 18.44 -4.58 14.77
CA GLU A 104 19.68 -5.32 15.02
C GLU A 104 20.08 -6.15 13.81
N TRP A 105 19.12 -6.85 13.19
CA TRP A 105 19.37 -7.57 11.95
C TRP A 105 19.87 -6.64 10.84
N LEU A 106 19.23 -5.47 10.68
CA LEU A 106 19.63 -4.49 9.68
C LEU A 106 21.03 -3.93 9.96
N GLN A 107 21.33 -3.61 11.22
CA GLN A 107 22.65 -3.15 11.63
C GLN A 107 23.75 -4.15 11.25
N ASN A 108 23.49 -5.45 11.41
CA ASN A 108 24.45 -6.51 11.07
C ASN A 108 24.72 -6.63 9.55
N GLN A 109 23.90 -6.03 8.69
CA GLN A 109 24.14 -5.98 7.25
C GLN A 109 25.02 -4.80 6.83
N ILE A 110 25.25 -3.82 7.72
CA ILE A 110 25.95 -2.57 7.39
C ILE A 110 27.42 -2.69 7.85
N PRO A 111 28.41 -2.43 6.97
CA PRO A 111 29.83 -2.43 7.35
C PRO A 111 30.12 -1.45 8.50
N VAL A 112 30.99 -1.84 9.42
CA VAL A 112 31.31 -1.04 10.62
C VAL A 112 31.89 0.33 10.26
N GLU A 113 32.62 0.42 9.15
CA GLU A 113 33.18 1.67 8.61
C GLU A 113 32.06 2.64 8.20
N THR A 114 30.99 2.11 7.60
CA THR A 114 29.82 2.90 7.20
C THR A 114 29.07 3.44 8.42
N LEU A 115 28.91 2.61 9.46
CA LEU A 115 28.31 3.04 10.73
C LEU A 115 29.17 4.11 11.43
N ASN A 116 30.49 3.96 11.40
CA ASN A 116 31.42 4.95 11.94
C ASN A 116 31.36 6.28 11.18
N GLU A 117 31.29 6.24 9.86
CA GLU A 117 31.13 7.45 9.03
C GLU A 117 29.79 8.13 9.31
N PHE A 118 28.70 7.36 9.38
CA PHE A 118 27.39 7.85 9.77
C PHE A 118 27.44 8.56 11.12
N ALA A 119 28.03 7.93 12.14
CA ALA A 119 28.13 8.51 13.48
C ALA A 119 29.00 9.78 13.53
N ARG A 120 30.01 9.91 12.64
CA ARG A 120 30.80 11.14 12.50
C ARG A 120 29.97 12.26 11.88
N ARG A 121 29.23 11.98 10.80
CA ARG A 121 28.37 12.96 10.13
C ARG A 121 27.21 13.41 11.01
N TRP A 122 26.64 12.51 11.80
CA TRP A 122 25.55 12.81 12.74
C TRP A 122 25.97 13.74 13.88
N ARG A 123 27.18 13.56 14.43
CA ARG A 123 27.68 14.37 15.56
C ARG A 123 28.25 15.73 15.14
N ASN A 124 28.59 15.90 13.86
CA ASN A 124 29.23 17.10 13.32
C ASN A 124 28.24 18.00 12.56
N GLN A 125 26.94 17.88 12.86
CA GLN A 125 25.88 18.81 12.49
C GLN A 125 25.12 19.22 13.76
#